data_AF-A0A1Z3NDD7-F1
#
_entry.id   AF-A0A1Z3NDD7-F1
#
_cell.length_a   1.000
_cell.length_b   1.000
_cell.length_c   1.000
_cell.angle_alpha   90.00
_cell.angle_beta   90.00
_cell.angle_gamma   90.00
#
_symmetry.space_group_name_H-M   'P 1'
#
loop_
_entity.id
_entity.type
_entity.pdbx_description
1 polymer ?
#
loop_
_entity_poly.entity_id
_entity_poly.type
_entity_poly.pdbx_seq_one_letter_code
_entity_poly.pdbx_strand_id
1 'polypeptide(L)'
;MNDKAGTKGVSNQEINQSLIQATDPLTQAFAYTNFEASQKAGYVVACELEDRFKSLKKTTKDIAKVTKAQNNVKAIRRECIEASLQREVGNQGYSCLKDTPKKFENAGKSAPCLNSSTVDFIEYSLNQALNCMSSDRTPIDPRFILKKINNETAFNFYIAYNGGVGMGQLTSNPVKELAGWKEDGEFIEGNGRNILETLMKSQNPACKPFRDIMKDDLVNPPPRPGSPKNYCTWVSPGKGVARNLIYSLGYYVHVRDSIVKPALAARAGRLAANQDVLNYLTLVAYGPQGPAEAKSLIRKLRLSNTTPPGDAVSKIIKNNSYVRQTEVKMNELLDQYKPGVPHTPADKKGDTCLK
;
A
#
# COMPACT_ATOMS: atom_id res chain seq x y z
N MET A 1 -9.80 21.66 11.60
CA MET A 1 -9.71 20.89 10.35
C MET A 1 -8.62 21.53 9.50
N ASN A 2 -7.70 20.74 8.97
CA ASN A 2 -6.60 21.25 8.14
C ASN A 2 -7.18 21.84 6.85
N ASP A 3 -6.58 22.91 6.35
CA ASP A 3 -6.83 23.36 4.98
C ASP A 3 -6.13 22.41 3.99
N LYS A 4 -6.51 22.47 2.71
CA LYS A 4 -5.89 21.65 1.64
C LYS A 4 -4.35 21.78 1.58
N ALA A 5 -3.80 22.86 2.12
CA ALA A 5 -2.37 23.11 2.18
C ALA A 5 -1.66 22.46 3.39
N GLY A 6 -2.40 21.89 4.35
CA GLY A 6 -1.81 21.33 5.57
C GLY A 6 -1.12 22.40 6.43
N THR A 7 -1.62 23.64 6.40
CA THR A 7 -0.93 24.80 6.98
C THR A 7 -1.60 25.37 8.22
N LYS A 8 -2.89 25.10 8.48
CA LYS A 8 -3.56 25.63 9.67
C LYS A 8 -3.68 24.64 10.83
N GLY A 9 -2.89 24.88 11.88
CA GLY A 9 -3.32 24.68 13.27
C GLY A 9 -2.55 23.71 14.16
N VAL A 10 -1.56 22.97 13.66
CA VAL A 10 -0.70 22.13 14.51
C VAL A 10 0.73 22.12 13.96
N SER A 11 1.72 22.38 14.80
CA SER A 11 3.16 22.38 14.49
C SER A 11 3.68 20.97 14.18
N ASN A 12 3.24 20.36 13.08
CA ASN A 12 3.69 19.04 12.62
C ASN A 12 4.94 19.15 11.71
N GLN A 13 5.96 19.87 12.17
CA GLN A 13 7.24 19.93 11.45
C GLN A 13 7.98 18.58 11.49
N GLU A 14 7.85 17.78 12.56
CA GLU A 14 8.61 16.53 12.72
C GLU A 14 8.24 15.42 11.70
N ILE A 15 6.95 15.30 11.34
CA ILE A 15 6.48 14.33 10.35
C ILE A 15 7.09 14.65 8.99
N ASN A 16 7.02 15.92 8.59
CA ASN A 16 7.53 16.38 7.31
C ASN A 16 9.07 16.40 7.28
N GLN A 17 9.74 16.65 8.41
CA GLN A 17 11.19 16.53 8.56
C GLN A 17 11.69 15.10 8.40
N SER A 18 10.92 14.10 8.85
CA SER A 18 11.33 12.70 8.77
C SER A 18 11.51 12.24 7.31
N LEU A 19 10.70 12.74 6.38
CA LEU A 19 10.88 12.49 4.94
C LEU A 19 12.13 13.17 4.39
N ILE A 20 12.39 14.43 4.79
CA ILE A 20 13.56 15.21 4.33
C ILE A 20 14.88 14.54 4.75
N GLN A 21 14.91 13.96 5.95
CA GLN A 21 16.09 13.31 6.53
C GLN A 21 16.28 11.86 6.06
N ALA A 22 15.27 11.24 5.45
CA ALA A 22 15.37 9.89 4.95
C ALA A 22 16.36 9.80 3.77
N THR A 23 17.15 8.73 3.75
CA THR A 23 18.23 8.52 2.78
C THR A 23 18.22 7.12 2.18
N ASP A 24 17.16 6.36 2.38
CA ASP A 24 16.99 5.02 1.85
C ASP A 24 16.70 5.00 0.33
N PRO A 25 16.83 3.83 -0.33
CA PRO A 25 16.67 3.74 -1.78
C PRO A 25 15.33 4.25 -2.32
N LEU A 26 14.23 4.10 -1.59
CA LEU A 26 12.91 4.53 -2.05
C LEU A 26 12.77 6.06 -2.01
N THR A 27 13.22 6.70 -0.93
CA THR A 27 13.21 8.17 -0.83
C THR A 27 14.22 8.82 -1.77
N GLN A 28 15.37 8.20 -2.01
CA GLN A 28 16.32 8.64 -3.03
C GLN A 28 15.74 8.56 -4.45
N ALA A 29 15.05 7.46 -4.79
CA ALA A 29 14.42 7.30 -6.10
C ALA A 29 13.30 8.32 -6.33
N PHE A 30 12.51 8.62 -5.29
CA PHE A 30 11.52 9.69 -5.31
C PHE A 30 12.16 11.07 -5.54
N ALA A 31 13.17 11.44 -4.73
CA ALA A 31 13.85 12.72 -4.83
C ALA A 31 14.44 12.95 -6.24
N TYR A 32 15.02 11.90 -6.83
CA TYR A 32 15.55 11.94 -8.19
C TYR A 32 14.45 12.15 -9.25
N THR A 33 13.30 11.50 -9.10
CA THR A 33 12.18 11.66 -10.04
C THR A 33 11.68 13.10 -10.07
N ASN A 34 11.59 13.75 -8.89
CA ASN A 34 11.22 15.16 -8.80
C ASN A 34 12.27 16.08 -9.43
N PHE A 35 13.56 15.78 -9.24
CA PHE A 35 14.64 16.53 -9.86
C PHE A 35 14.58 16.50 -11.39
N GLU A 36 14.39 15.31 -11.99
CA GLU A 36 14.25 15.18 -13.45
C GLU A 36 13.04 15.96 -13.98
N ALA A 37 11.92 15.94 -13.24
CA ALA A 37 10.73 16.70 -13.60
C ALA A 37 10.98 18.21 -13.56
N SER A 38 11.67 18.71 -12.52
CA SER A 38 12.03 20.12 -12.39
C SER A 38 13.00 20.58 -13.49
N GLN A 39 14.01 19.78 -13.83
CA GLN A 39 14.91 20.09 -14.95
C GLN A 39 14.16 20.16 -16.28
N LYS A 40 13.27 19.21 -16.56
CA LYS A 40 12.46 19.21 -17.79
C LYS A 40 11.51 20.41 -17.87
N ALA A 41 11.04 20.92 -16.73
CA ALA A 41 10.18 22.09 -16.65
C ALA A 41 10.96 23.43 -16.66
N GLY A 42 12.31 23.41 -16.77
CA GLY A 42 13.13 24.61 -16.88
C GLY A 42 13.34 25.38 -15.58
N TYR A 43 13.05 24.76 -14.42
CA TYR A 43 13.30 25.40 -13.12
C TYR A 43 14.78 25.31 -12.73
N VAL A 44 15.33 26.41 -12.21
CA VAL A 44 16.66 26.43 -11.59
C VAL A 44 16.60 25.64 -10.29
N VAL A 45 17.25 24.48 -10.25
CA VAL A 45 17.33 23.66 -9.03
C VAL A 45 18.34 24.32 -8.09
N ALA A 46 17.94 24.59 -6.84
CA ALA A 46 18.83 25.19 -5.85
C ALA A 46 20.12 24.37 -5.64
N CYS A 47 21.28 25.04 -5.53
CA CYS A 47 22.60 24.41 -5.47
C CYS A 47 22.75 23.33 -4.38
N GLU A 48 22.03 23.45 -3.25
CA GLU A 48 22.04 22.45 -2.17
C GLU A 48 21.44 21.09 -2.56
N LEU A 49 20.41 21.09 -3.42
CA LEU A 49 19.87 19.87 -4.00
C LEU A 49 20.89 19.26 -4.97
N GLU A 50 21.55 20.09 -5.77
CA GLU A 50 22.53 19.66 -6.76
C GLU A 50 23.74 18.94 -6.13
N ASP A 51 24.26 19.42 -5.01
CA ASP A 51 25.37 18.76 -4.30
C ASP A 51 24.94 17.45 -3.60
N ARG A 52 23.73 17.42 -3.03
CA ARG A 52 23.12 16.18 -2.53
C ARG A 52 22.94 15.17 -3.67
N PHE A 53 22.64 15.61 -4.89
CA PHE A 53 22.51 14.77 -6.08
C PHE A 53 23.84 14.37 -6.74
N LYS A 54 24.90 15.18 -6.65
CA LYS A 54 26.26 14.78 -7.08
C LYS A 54 26.74 13.57 -6.30
N SER A 55 26.36 13.43 -5.01
CA SER A 55 26.63 12.25 -4.20
C SER A 55 25.83 10.99 -4.63
N LEU A 56 24.71 11.17 -5.34
CA LEU A 56 23.80 10.11 -5.84
C LEU A 56 24.16 9.61 -7.26
N LYS A 57 25.26 10.11 -7.85
CA LYS A 57 25.68 9.83 -9.25
C LYS A 57 25.97 8.35 -9.59
N LYS A 58 26.06 7.46 -8.60
CA LYS A 58 26.26 6.02 -8.83
C LYS A 58 24.94 5.23 -8.99
N THR A 59 23.80 5.83 -8.62
CA THR A 59 22.47 5.17 -8.60
C THR A 59 21.57 5.58 -9.79
N THR A 60 22.02 6.56 -10.58
CA THR A 60 21.23 7.45 -11.45
C THR A 60 20.83 6.85 -12.81
N LYS A 61 21.72 6.09 -13.47
CA LYS A 61 21.44 5.46 -14.78
C LYS A 61 20.32 4.41 -14.74
N ASP A 62 20.07 3.84 -13.57
CA ASP A 62 19.04 2.84 -13.39
C ASP A 62 17.69 3.46 -13.00
N ILE A 63 17.66 4.61 -12.31
CA ILE A 63 16.42 5.26 -11.85
C ILE A 63 15.64 5.85 -13.04
N ALA A 64 16.31 6.38 -14.06
CA ALA A 64 15.64 6.85 -15.28
C ALA A 64 14.87 5.74 -16.04
N LYS A 65 15.27 4.46 -15.88
CA LYS A 65 14.52 3.30 -16.40
C LYS A 65 13.30 2.95 -15.52
N VAL A 66 13.33 3.29 -14.24
CA VAL A 66 12.21 3.12 -13.29
C VAL A 66 11.01 3.99 -13.66
N THR A 67 11.26 5.20 -14.14
CA THR A 67 10.19 6.15 -14.52
C THR A 67 9.44 5.74 -15.80
N LYS A 68 10.05 4.91 -16.67
CA LYS A 68 9.47 4.49 -17.96
C LYS A 68 8.92 3.06 -17.96
N ALA A 69 9.23 2.27 -16.93
CA ALA A 69 8.70 0.92 -16.77
C ALA A 69 7.32 0.96 -16.09
N GLN A 70 6.30 1.34 -16.87
CA GLN A 70 4.93 1.00 -16.52
C GLN A 70 4.67 -0.40 -17.06
N ASN A 71 4.51 -1.37 -16.15
CA ASN A 71 3.70 -2.53 -16.51
C ASN A 71 2.27 -2.02 -16.82
N ASN A 72 1.41 -2.82 -17.46
CA ASN A 72 0.02 -2.45 -17.82
C ASN A 72 -0.91 -2.14 -16.61
N VAL A 73 -0.36 -1.73 -15.47
CA VAL A 73 -1.04 -1.39 -14.23
C VAL A 73 -1.31 0.12 -14.23
N LYS A 74 -2.58 0.49 -14.20
CA LYS A 74 -2.98 1.90 -14.05
C LYS A 74 -2.47 2.45 -12.71
N ALA A 75 -2.07 3.71 -12.69
CA ALA A 75 -1.62 4.35 -11.45
C ALA A 75 -2.81 4.89 -10.65
N ILE A 76 -2.73 4.83 -9.32
CA ILE A 76 -3.67 5.54 -8.44
C ILE A 76 -3.33 7.03 -8.50
N ARG A 77 -4.36 7.85 -8.71
CA ARG A 77 -4.27 9.30 -8.78
C ARG A 77 -3.92 9.93 -7.43
N ARG A 78 -2.99 10.89 -7.46
CA ARG A 78 -2.57 11.68 -6.30
C ARG A 78 -3.76 12.34 -5.61
N GLU A 79 -4.71 12.86 -6.39
CA GLU A 79 -5.86 13.60 -5.88
C GLU A 79 -6.80 12.70 -5.06
N CYS A 80 -6.91 11.41 -5.39
CA CYS A 80 -7.69 10.47 -4.59
C CYS A 80 -6.96 10.10 -3.29
N ILE A 81 -5.62 10.02 -3.31
CA ILE A 81 -4.81 9.81 -2.10
C ILE A 81 -4.95 11.02 -1.17
N GLU A 82 -4.85 12.23 -1.71
CA GLU A 82 -5.03 13.48 -0.98
C GLU A 82 -6.43 13.58 -0.35
N ALA A 83 -7.47 13.25 -1.13
CA ALA A 83 -8.85 13.21 -0.65
C ALA A 83 -9.05 12.18 0.47
N SER A 84 -8.45 10.99 0.36
CA SER A 84 -8.44 10.01 1.45
C SER A 84 -7.80 10.57 2.71
N LEU A 85 -6.62 11.19 2.61
CA LEU A 85 -5.88 11.69 3.77
C LEU A 85 -6.63 12.76 4.58
N GLN A 86 -7.67 13.38 4.01
CA GLN A 86 -8.57 14.29 4.75
C GLN A 86 -9.54 13.57 5.68
N ARG A 87 -9.70 12.25 5.55
CA ARG A 87 -10.62 11.46 6.39
C ARG A 87 -10.01 11.15 7.75
N GLU A 88 -10.88 11.09 8.76
CA GLU A 88 -10.51 10.68 10.10
C GLU A 88 -10.42 9.14 10.18
N VAL A 89 -9.29 8.65 10.71
CA VAL A 89 -8.96 7.21 10.76
C VAL A 89 -8.82 6.67 12.19
N GLY A 90 -9.06 7.51 13.20
CA GLY A 90 -9.21 7.12 14.62
C GLY A 90 -7.97 6.55 15.33
N ASN A 91 -6.89 6.24 14.60
CA ASN A 91 -5.73 5.53 15.15
C ASN A 91 -4.55 6.44 15.48
N GLN A 92 -3.67 5.98 16.39
CA GLN A 92 -2.47 6.71 16.80
C GLN A 92 -1.38 6.67 15.71
N GLY A 93 -0.80 7.84 15.42
CA GLY A 93 0.32 8.00 14.48
C GLY A 93 1.65 8.29 15.18
N TYR A 94 2.77 7.88 14.56
CA TYR A 94 4.12 7.98 15.10
C TYR A 94 5.12 8.52 14.07
N SER A 95 5.97 9.47 14.45
CA SER A 95 7.18 9.85 13.71
C SER A 95 8.32 8.95 14.16
N CYS A 96 9.26 8.72 13.24
CA CYS A 96 10.42 7.88 13.48
C CYS A 96 11.69 8.63 13.12
N LEU A 97 11.97 9.70 13.88
CA LEU A 97 13.23 10.42 13.79
C LEU A 97 14.29 9.61 14.55
N LYS A 98 15.38 9.23 13.87
CA LYS A 98 16.48 8.41 14.43
C LYS A 98 15.98 7.09 15.06
N ASP A 99 15.08 6.40 14.36
CA ASP A 99 14.51 5.10 14.77
C ASP A 99 13.75 5.08 16.11
N THR A 100 13.44 6.25 16.67
CA THR A 100 12.69 6.37 17.91
C THR A 100 11.24 6.73 17.60
N PRO A 101 10.26 5.89 18.00
CA PRO A 101 8.86 6.17 17.73
C PRO A 101 8.35 7.29 18.67
N LYS A 102 7.94 8.42 18.10
CA LYS A 102 7.33 9.54 18.83
C LYS A 102 5.91 9.76 18.35
N LYS A 103 4.93 9.76 19.27
CA LYS A 103 3.53 10.00 18.92
C LYS A 103 3.33 11.42 18.39
N PHE A 104 2.43 11.58 17.42
CA PHE A 104 1.99 12.92 17.00
C PHE A 104 1.12 13.57 18.07
N GLU A 105 1.17 14.89 18.17
CA GLU A 105 0.34 15.65 19.11
C GLU A 105 -1.17 15.44 18.87
N ASN A 106 -1.57 15.25 17.61
CA ASN A 106 -2.96 15.01 17.20
C ASN A 106 -3.29 13.53 16.92
N ALA A 107 -2.42 12.59 17.30
CA ALA A 107 -2.60 11.16 17.11
C ALA A 107 -3.95 10.67 17.68
N GLY A 108 -4.77 10.00 16.85
CA GLY A 108 -6.09 9.50 17.24
C GLY A 108 -7.19 10.56 17.45
N LYS A 109 -6.88 11.85 17.26
CA LYS A 109 -7.82 12.96 17.44
C LYS A 109 -8.25 13.61 16.13
N SER A 110 -7.37 13.65 15.12
CA SER A 110 -7.67 14.22 13.80
C SER A 110 -6.75 13.64 12.71
N ALA A 111 -7.03 13.96 11.44
CA ALA A 111 -6.16 13.61 10.31
C ALA A 111 -4.74 14.21 10.45
N PRO A 112 -3.68 13.50 10.02
CA PRO A 112 -2.30 14.02 10.09
C PRO A 112 -2.12 15.24 9.18
N CYS A 113 -1.20 16.13 9.56
CA CYS A 113 -0.88 17.33 8.78
C CYS A 113 0.29 17.02 7.82
N LEU A 114 -0.03 16.50 6.64
CA LEU A 114 0.96 16.12 5.63
C LEU A 114 1.07 17.20 4.55
N ASN A 115 2.30 17.58 4.19
CA ASN A 115 2.53 18.51 3.08
C ASN A 115 2.45 17.81 1.71
N SER A 116 2.43 18.58 0.62
CA SER A 116 2.38 18.02 -0.75
C SER A 116 3.49 17.02 -1.01
N SER A 117 4.73 17.30 -0.59
CA SER A 117 5.88 16.40 -0.79
C SER A 117 5.64 15.01 -0.18
N THR A 118 4.99 14.94 0.97
CA THR A 118 4.62 13.66 1.59
C THR A 118 3.52 12.94 0.82
N VAL A 119 2.53 13.66 0.30
CA VAL A 119 1.48 13.08 -0.56
C VAL A 119 2.08 12.56 -1.87
N ASP A 120 2.99 13.32 -2.48
CA ASP A 120 3.72 12.92 -3.68
C ASP A 120 4.57 11.67 -3.42
N PHE A 121 5.22 11.60 -2.26
CA PHE A 121 5.98 10.41 -1.85
C PHE A 121 5.08 9.18 -1.67
N ILE A 122 3.89 9.33 -1.08
CA ILE A 122 2.90 8.24 -0.93
C ILE A 122 2.46 7.75 -2.31
N GLU A 123 2.09 8.67 -3.20
CA GLU A 123 1.64 8.36 -4.57
C GLU A 123 2.73 7.62 -5.35
N TYR A 124 3.96 8.15 -5.32
CA TYR A 124 5.11 7.53 -5.94
C TYR A 124 5.35 6.12 -5.38
N SER A 125 5.48 6.00 -4.06
CA SER A 125 5.86 4.74 -3.41
C SER A 125 4.84 3.63 -3.67
N LEU A 126 3.56 3.95 -3.57
CA LEU A 126 2.49 2.98 -3.80
C LEU A 126 2.45 2.54 -5.26
N ASN A 127 2.50 3.48 -6.21
CA ASN A 127 2.46 3.16 -7.62
C ASN A 127 3.71 2.39 -8.08
N GLN A 128 4.87 2.68 -7.50
CA GLN A 128 6.08 1.88 -7.70
C GLN A 128 5.91 0.45 -7.16
N ALA A 129 5.37 0.30 -5.95
CA ALA A 129 5.14 -1.02 -5.38
C ALA A 129 4.10 -1.84 -6.16
N LEU A 130 3.01 -1.22 -6.63
CA LEU A 130 2.01 -1.85 -7.50
C LEU A 130 2.62 -2.34 -8.81
N ASN A 131 3.46 -1.53 -9.45
CA ASN A 131 4.16 -1.91 -10.66
C ASN A 131 5.15 -3.04 -10.43
N CYS A 132 5.91 -2.99 -9.33
CA CYS A 132 6.84 -4.06 -8.96
C CYS A 132 6.12 -5.40 -8.76
N MET A 133 5.05 -5.38 -7.97
CA MET A 133 4.32 -6.57 -7.52
C MET A 133 3.42 -7.20 -8.59
N SER A 134 3.05 -6.44 -9.62
CA SER A 134 2.16 -6.92 -10.66
C SER A 134 2.92 -7.72 -11.71
N SER A 135 2.40 -8.89 -12.05
CA SER A 135 2.83 -9.67 -13.21
C SER A 135 1.99 -9.35 -14.44
N ASP A 136 2.51 -9.62 -15.63
CA ASP A 136 1.78 -9.42 -16.89
C ASP A 136 0.55 -10.34 -17.00
N ARG A 137 0.58 -11.52 -16.37
CA ARG A 137 -0.49 -12.52 -16.46
C ARG A 137 -1.64 -12.26 -15.48
N THR A 138 -1.31 -11.80 -14.28
CA THR A 138 -2.28 -11.53 -13.20
C THR A 138 -1.93 -10.23 -12.48
N PRO A 139 -2.09 -9.07 -13.16
CA PRO A 139 -1.74 -7.78 -12.56
C PRO A 139 -2.61 -7.52 -11.32
N ILE A 140 -2.09 -6.74 -10.38
CA ILE A 140 -2.89 -6.25 -9.26
C ILE A 140 -3.86 -5.22 -9.80
N ASP A 141 -5.13 -5.30 -9.38
CA ASP A 141 -6.11 -4.27 -9.66
C ASP A 141 -5.96 -3.12 -8.64
N PRO A 142 -5.49 -1.93 -9.08
CA PRO A 142 -5.22 -0.82 -8.17
C PRO A 142 -6.48 -0.32 -7.44
N ARG A 143 -7.67 -0.57 -7.99
CA ARG A 143 -8.95 -0.15 -7.36
C ARG A 143 -9.16 -0.83 -6.02
N PHE A 144 -8.79 -2.10 -5.91
CA PHE A 144 -8.94 -2.86 -4.67
C PHE A 144 -7.88 -2.48 -3.65
N ILE A 145 -6.67 -2.14 -4.10
CA ILE A 145 -5.63 -1.62 -3.22
C ILE A 145 -6.00 -0.22 -2.70
N LEU A 146 -6.55 0.63 -3.57
CA LEU A 146 -7.12 1.93 -3.20
C LEU A 146 -8.20 1.74 -2.13
N LYS A 147 -9.25 0.94 -2.39
CA LYS A 147 -10.34 0.68 -1.45
C LYS A 147 -9.82 0.17 -0.11
N LYS A 148 -8.88 -0.77 -0.14
CA LYS A 148 -8.26 -1.34 1.04
C LYS A 148 -7.50 -0.29 1.85
N ILE A 149 -6.47 0.35 1.29
CA ILE A 149 -5.63 1.32 2.03
C ILE A 149 -6.47 2.51 2.49
N ASN A 150 -7.45 2.92 1.69
CA ASN A 150 -8.42 3.95 2.04
C ASN A 150 -9.30 3.57 3.25
N ASN A 151 -9.66 2.30 3.38
CA ASN A 151 -10.40 1.78 4.53
C ASN A 151 -9.51 1.66 5.78
N GLU A 152 -8.29 1.16 5.60
CA GLU A 152 -7.37 0.85 6.69
C GLU A 152 -6.79 2.10 7.37
N THR A 153 -6.24 3.02 6.57
CA THR A 153 -5.49 4.16 7.10
C THR A 153 -5.70 5.46 6.36
N ALA A 154 -6.57 5.46 5.34
CA ALA A 154 -6.70 6.57 4.42
C ALA A 154 -5.34 7.03 3.86
N PHE A 155 -4.46 6.06 3.57
CA PHE A 155 -3.08 6.24 3.09
C PHE A 155 -2.07 6.78 4.11
N ASN A 156 -2.47 7.03 5.36
CA ASN A 156 -1.54 7.43 6.40
C ASN A 156 -0.64 6.25 6.81
N PHE A 157 0.62 6.28 6.40
CA PHE A 157 1.59 5.22 6.72
C PHE A 157 2.22 5.36 8.11
N TYR A 158 1.96 6.44 8.84
CA TYR A 158 2.50 6.66 10.18
C TYR A 158 1.71 5.96 11.29
N ILE A 159 0.59 5.31 10.95
CA ILE A 159 -0.30 4.66 11.93
C ILE A 159 0.34 3.39 12.49
N ALA A 160 0.36 3.24 13.81
CA ALA A 160 0.83 2.01 14.45
C ALA A 160 0.09 1.72 15.77
N TYR A 161 -0.33 0.48 15.96
CA TYR A 161 -0.76 -0.05 17.26
C TYR A 161 -0.61 -1.57 17.26
N ASN A 162 -0.96 -2.22 18.38
CA ASN A 162 -0.79 -3.67 18.54
C ASN A 162 -1.54 -4.51 17.49
N GLY A 163 -2.64 -3.98 16.93
CA GLY A 163 -3.48 -4.67 15.96
C GLY A 163 -3.16 -4.39 14.48
N GLY A 164 -2.24 -3.48 14.18
CA GLY A 164 -1.91 -3.12 12.80
C GLY A 164 -0.89 -1.98 12.70
N VAL A 165 0.02 -2.08 11.73
CA VAL A 165 1.07 -1.08 11.51
C VAL A 165 1.17 -0.67 10.04
N GLY A 166 1.37 0.63 9.82
CA GLY A 166 1.54 1.29 8.53
C GLY A 166 0.30 1.30 7.65
N MET A 167 0.46 1.72 6.39
CA MET A 167 -0.66 2.03 5.49
C MET A 167 -1.52 0.81 5.11
N GLY A 168 -0.94 -0.37 5.13
CA GLY A 168 -1.63 -1.63 4.89
C GLY A 168 -2.22 -2.28 6.14
N GLN A 169 -2.00 -1.69 7.33
CA GLN A 169 -2.35 -2.24 8.65
C GLN A 169 -1.85 -3.68 8.82
N LEU A 170 -0.54 -3.87 8.66
CA LEU A 170 0.09 -5.18 8.73
C LEU A 170 0.03 -5.75 10.14
N THR A 171 -0.39 -7.00 10.22
CA THR A 171 -0.27 -7.87 11.40
C THR A 171 0.89 -8.84 11.22
N SER A 172 1.12 -9.72 12.20
CA SER A 172 2.22 -10.69 12.11
C SER A 172 2.04 -11.75 11.02
N ASN A 173 0.80 -12.06 10.63
CA ASN A 173 0.52 -13.14 9.66
C ASN A 173 1.10 -12.86 8.27
N PRO A 174 0.85 -11.70 7.63
CA PRO A 174 1.52 -11.36 6.36
C PRO A 174 3.04 -11.49 6.39
N VAL A 175 3.67 -11.11 7.50
CA VAL A 175 5.12 -11.19 7.65
C VAL A 175 5.58 -12.64 7.76
N LYS A 176 4.90 -13.46 8.57
CA LYS A 176 5.17 -14.89 8.68
C LYS A 176 5.04 -15.61 7.33
N GLU A 177 3.97 -15.33 6.60
CA GLU A 177 3.70 -15.99 5.32
C GLU A 177 4.72 -15.63 4.24
N LEU A 178 5.29 -14.42 4.26
CA LEU A 178 6.24 -13.98 3.23
C LEU A 178 7.70 -14.12 3.64
N ALA A 179 8.07 -13.84 4.89
CA ALA A 179 9.46 -13.88 5.36
C ALA A 179 9.82 -15.18 6.07
N GLY A 180 8.82 -15.91 6.58
CA GLY A 180 9.02 -16.94 7.60
C GLY A 180 9.15 -16.35 9.01
N TRP A 181 9.36 -17.22 9.99
CA TRP A 181 9.63 -16.83 11.39
C TRP A 181 10.52 -17.85 12.08
N LYS A 182 11.04 -17.49 13.26
CA LYS A 182 11.69 -18.44 14.15
C LYS A 182 10.77 -18.85 15.29
N GLU A 183 10.75 -20.15 15.56
CA GLU A 183 10.02 -20.81 16.64
C GLU A 183 10.96 -21.83 17.27
N ASP A 184 11.19 -21.72 18.58
CA ASP A 184 12.12 -22.58 19.33
C ASP A 184 13.52 -22.74 18.74
N GLY A 185 14.02 -21.68 18.08
CA GLY A 185 15.34 -21.65 17.45
C GLY A 185 15.34 -22.15 15.99
N GLU A 186 14.29 -22.82 15.55
CA GLU A 186 14.13 -23.30 14.18
C GLU A 186 13.51 -22.23 13.28
N PHE A 187 13.94 -22.19 12.02
CA PHE A 187 13.36 -21.30 11.03
C PHE A 187 12.23 -22.01 10.28
N ILE A 188 11.04 -21.45 10.34
CA ILE A 188 9.86 -21.91 9.61
C ILE A 188 9.68 -21.01 8.39
N GLU A 189 9.75 -21.63 7.21
CA GLU A 189 9.57 -20.94 5.94
C GLU A 189 8.10 -20.52 5.73
N GLY A 190 7.89 -19.32 5.22
CA GLY A 190 6.55 -18.80 4.91
C GLY A 190 6.02 -19.34 3.58
N ASN A 191 4.73 -19.66 3.50
CA ASN A 191 4.13 -20.28 2.31
C ASN A 191 4.14 -19.37 1.06
N GLY A 192 4.28 -18.05 1.24
CA GLY A 192 4.37 -17.06 0.19
C GLY A 192 5.77 -16.51 -0.04
N ARG A 193 6.81 -17.11 0.56
CA ARG A 193 8.19 -16.60 0.49
C ARG A 193 8.72 -16.44 -0.93
N ASN A 194 8.32 -17.34 -1.83
CA ASN A 194 8.67 -17.30 -3.25
C ASN A 194 8.28 -15.97 -3.95
N ILE A 195 7.29 -15.23 -3.43
CA ILE A 195 6.91 -13.91 -3.96
C ILE A 195 8.06 -12.91 -3.75
N LEU A 196 8.61 -12.83 -2.53
CA LEU A 196 9.73 -11.94 -2.23
C LEU A 196 10.98 -12.34 -3.03
N GLU A 197 11.26 -13.64 -3.13
CA GLU A 197 12.40 -14.16 -3.90
C GLU A 197 12.30 -13.84 -5.39
N THR A 198 11.11 -13.96 -5.96
CA THR A 198 10.85 -13.64 -7.37
C THR A 198 11.03 -12.15 -7.63
N LEU A 199 10.49 -11.30 -6.77
CA LEU A 199 10.56 -9.84 -6.92
C LEU A 199 11.97 -9.29 -6.68
N MET A 200 12.72 -9.87 -5.75
CA MET A 200 14.13 -9.57 -5.53
C MET A 200 14.95 -9.81 -6.81
N LYS A 201 14.67 -10.89 -7.54
CA LYS A 201 15.34 -11.27 -8.80
C LYS A 201 14.75 -10.59 -10.04
N SER A 202 13.59 -9.95 -9.91
CA SER A 202 12.87 -9.34 -11.02
C SER A 202 13.69 -8.24 -11.67
N GLN A 203 13.76 -8.25 -13.01
CA GLN A 203 14.39 -7.20 -13.80
C GLN A 203 13.50 -5.96 -13.97
N ASN A 204 12.26 -5.99 -13.47
CA ASN A 204 11.37 -4.85 -13.47
C ASN A 204 12.03 -3.66 -12.74
N PRO A 205 12.26 -2.54 -13.43
CA PRO A 205 12.84 -1.35 -12.81
C PRO A 205 12.04 -0.86 -11.58
N ALA A 206 10.71 -0.98 -11.58
CA ALA A 206 9.87 -0.60 -10.44
C ALA A 206 10.21 -1.37 -9.14
N CYS A 207 10.81 -2.56 -9.25
CA CYS A 207 11.25 -3.32 -8.08
C CYS A 207 12.57 -2.83 -7.49
N LYS A 208 13.36 -2.04 -8.23
CA LYS A 208 14.71 -1.66 -7.81
C LYS A 208 14.76 -1.02 -6.41
N PRO A 209 13.89 -0.05 -6.05
CA PRO A 209 13.93 0.57 -4.72
C PRO A 209 13.58 -0.38 -3.56
N PHE A 210 12.97 -1.53 -3.87
CA PHE A 210 12.52 -2.53 -2.90
C PHE A 210 13.47 -3.72 -2.77
N ARG A 211 14.39 -3.93 -3.74
CA ARG A 211 15.25 -5.12 -3.80
C ARG A 211 16.13 -5.30 -2.58
N ASP A 212 16.77 -4.23 -2.11
CA ASP A 212 17.68 -4.29 -0.95
C ASP A 212 16.94 -4.73 0.31
N ILE A 213 15.71 -4.22 0.49
CA ILE A 213 14.84 -4.61 1.61
C ILE A 213 14.47 -6.08 1.52
N MET A 214 14.05 -6.56 0.34
CA MET A 214 13.72 -7.98 0.17
C MET A 214 14.93 -8.88 0.38
N LYS A 215 16.12 -8.46 -0.08
CA LYS A 215 17.37 -9.19 0.09
C LYS A 215 17.72 -9.33 1.57
N ASP A 216 17.65 -8.23 2.32
CA ASP A 216 17.92 -8.22 3.76
C ASP A 216 16.88 -9.06 4.51
N ASP A 217 15.59 -8.85 4.22
CA ASP A 217 14.48 -9.48 4.94
C ASP A 217 14.32 -10.98 4.63
N LEU A 218 14.80 -11.45 3.46
CA LEU A 218 14.86 -12.89 3.14
C LEU A 218 15.94 -13.60 3.98
N VAL A 219 17.05 -12.94 4.29
CA VAL A 219 18.13 -13.52 5.13
C VAL A 219 17.79 -13.37 6.61
N ASN A 220 17.31 -12.18 7.00
CA ASN A 220 16.98 -11.81 8.36
C ASN A 220 15.52 -11.33 8.41
N PRO A 221 14.55 -12.22 8.67
CA PRO A 221 13.14 -11.87 8.72
C PRO A 221 12.90 -10.63 9.59
N PRO A 222 12.11 -9.65 9.13
CA PRO A 222 11.93 -8.42 9.87
C PRO A 222 11.17 -8.69 11.17
N PRO A 223 11.36 -7.84 12.19
CA PRO A 223 10.67 -8.00 13.45
C PRO A 223 9.15 -7.87 13.26
N ARG A 224 8.39 -8.71 13.99
CA ARG A 224 6.92 -8.74 13.87
C ARG A 224 6.32 -7.36 14.15
N PRO A 225 5.32 -6.92 13.36
CA PRO A 225 4.58 -5.69 13.63
C PRO A 225 3.75 -5.84 14.91
N GLY A 226 3.31 -4.72 15.48
CA GLY A 226 2.45 -4.69 16.68
C GLY A 226 3.19 -4.59 18.02
N SER A 227 4.50 -4.32 18.01
CA SER A 227 5.25 -3.95 19.21
C SER A 227 5.80 -2.52 19.06
N PRO A 228 5.67 -1.65 20.09
CA PRO A 228 6.16 -0.26 20.01
C PRO A 228 7.61 -0.13 19.58
N LYS A 229 8.50 -1.01 20.07
CA LYS A 229 9.92 -1.03 19.68
C LYS A 229 10.17 -1.30 18.20
N ASN A 230 9.20 -1.89 17.50
CA ASN A 230 9.31 -2.25 16.09
C ASN A 230 8.56 -1.28 15.18
N TYR A 231 7.82 -0.28 15.70
CA TYR A 231 6.97 0.58 14.86
C TYR A 231 7.77 1.26 13.75
N CYS A 232 8.96 1.79 14.06
CA CYS A 232 9.79 2.47 13.08
C CYS A 232 10.28 1.59 11.93
N THR A 233 10.39 0.28 12.14
CA THR A 233 10.67 -0.67 11.05
C THR A 233 9.59 -0.68 9.97
N TRP A 234 8.38 -0.23 10.30
CA TRP A 234 7.18 -0.36 9.47
C TRP A 234 6.52 0.97 9.10
N VAL A 235 6.79 2.06 9.83
CA VAL A 235 6.14 3.37 9.62
C VAL A 235 7.09 4.51 9.27
N SER A 236 8.41 4.29 9.29
CA SER A 236 9.35 5.32 8.85
C SER A 236 9.16 5.64 7.37
N PRO A 237 9.38 6.89 6.94
CA PRO A 237 9.59 7.18 5.52
C PRO A 237 10.68 6.26 4.97
N GLY A 238 10.50 5.84 3.72
CA GLY A 238 11.48 4.98 3.08
C GLY A 238 11.37 3.51 3.42
N LYS A 239 12.33 2.96 4.19
CA LYS A 239 12.37 1.52 4.53
C LYS A 239 11.07 1.02 5.19
N GLY A 240 10.48 1.80 6.10
CA GLY A 240 9.21 1.48 6.74
C GLY A 240 8.06 1.38 5.73
N VAL A 241 7.84 2.43 4.95
CA VAL A 241 6.83 2.45 3.86
C VAL A 241 7.07 1.33 2.85
N ALA A 242 8.32 1.14 2.43
CA ALA A 242 8.71 0.13 1.47
C ALA A 242 8.39 -1.28 1.99
N ARG A 243 8.77 -1.62 3.24
CA ARG A 243 8.37 -2.88 3.88
C ARG A 243 6.86 -2.99 3.96
N ASN A 244 6.18 -1.94 4.41
CA ASN A 244 4.74 -1.98 4.56
C ASN A 244 4.03 -2.30 3.24
N LEU A 245 4.46 -1.68 2.14
CA LEU A 245 3.95 -1.93 0.80
C LEU A 245 4.30 -3.32 0.28
N ILE A 246 5.56 -3.75 0.41
CA ILE A 246 6.00 -5.08 -0.05
C ILE A 246 5.21 -6.18 0.65
N TYR A 247 5.13 -6.13 1.99
CA TYR A 247 4.44 -7.17 2.74
C TYR A 247 2.92 -7.11 2.54
N SER A 248 2.35 -5.91 2.36
CA SER A 248 0.90 -5.79 2.13
C SER A 248 0.50 -6.29 0.74
N LEU A 249 1.20 -5.86 -0.30
CA LEU A 249 0.89 -6.27 -1.66
C LEU A 249 1.32 -7.70 -1.94
N GLY A 250 2.46 -8.14 -1.39
CA GLY A 250 2.91 -9.52 -1.49
C GLY A 250 1.92 -10.48 -0.84
N TYR A 251 1.36 -10.13 0.32
CA TYR A 251 0.38 -10.96 0.99
C TYR A 251 -0.94 -10.96 0.22
N TYR A 252 -1.36 -9.81 -0.34
CA TYR A 252 -2.50 -9.74 -1.25
C TYR A 252 -2.35 -10.70 -2.44
N VAL A 253 -1.18 -10.72 -3.08
CA VAL A 253 -0.88 -11.63 -4.20
C VAL A 253 -0.90 -13.08 -3.73
N HIS A 254 -0.26 -13.40 -2.60
CA HIS A 254 -0.24 -14.74 -2.03
C HIS A 254 -1.65 -15.28 -1.79
N VAL A 255 -2.48 -14.53 -1.06
CA VAL A 255 -3.84 -14.97 -0.72
C VAL A 255 -4.72 -15.04 -1.96
N ARG A 256 -4.58 -14.12 -2.93
CA ARG A 256 -5.33 -14.17 -4.20
C ARG A 256 -5.01 -15.44 -4.96
N ASP A 257 -3.73 -15.67 -5.24
CA ASP A 257 -3.29 -16.65 -6.24
C ASP A 257 -3.16 -18.06 -5.67
N SER A 258 -2.75 -18.19 -4.40
CA SER A 258 -2.50 -19.49 -3.76
C SER A 258 -3.69 -19.99 -2.93
N ILE A 259 -4.63 -19.11 -2.55
CA ILE A 259 -5.71 -19.46 -1.62
C ILE A 259 -7.09 -19.24 -2.22
N VAL A 260 -7.43 -17.99 -2.57
CA VAL A 260 -8.78 -17.61 -2.99
C VAL A 260 -9.09 -18.15 -4.38
N LYS A 261 -8.20 -17.94 -5.35
CA LYS A 261 -8.40 -18.39 -6.74
C LYS A 261 -8.56 -19.90 -6.83
N PRO A 262 -7.70 -20.75 -6.22
CA PRO A 262 -7.91 -22.20 -6.24
C PRO A 262 -9.20 -22.64 -5.54
N ALA A 263 -9.52 -22.05 -4.37
CA ALA A 263 -10.74 -22.39 -3.63
C ALA A 263 -12.02 -22.01 -4.40
N LEU A 264 -12.02 -20.88 -5.11
CA LEU A 264 -13.12 -20.48 -5.96
C LEU A 264 -13.18 -21.34 -7.23
N ALA A 265 -12.04 -21.64 -7.86
CA ALA A 265 -11.97 -22.43 -9.09
C ALA A 265 -12.51 -23.86 -8.91
N ALA A 266 -12.26 -24.48 -7.76
CA ALA A 266 -12.77 -25.81 -7.41
C ALA A 266 -14.31 -25.90 -7.41
N ARG A 267 -15.03 -24.77 -7.34
CA ARG A 267 -16.51 -24.74 -7.28
C ARG A 267 -17.14 -23.94 -8.42
N ALA A 268 -16.47 -22.88 -8.87
CA ALA A 268 -16.95 -21.93 -9.85
C ALA A 268 -15.78 -21.36 -10.68
N GLY A 269 -15.15 -22.20 -11.49
CA GLY A 269 -14.05 -21.82 -12.39
C GLY A 269 -14.30 -20.55 -13.22
N ARG A 270 -15.53 -20.35 -13.71
CA ARG A 270 -15.91 -19.12 -14.45
C ARG A 270 -15.79 -17.86 -13.59
N LEU A 271 -16.16 -17.94 -12.32
CA LEU A 271 -16.04 -16.81 -11.39
C LEU A 271 -14.59 -16.59 -10.95
N ALA A 272 -13.78 -17.64 -10.87
CA ALA A 272 -12.34 -17.51 -10.59
C ALA A 272 -11.56 -16.79 -11.71
N ALA A 273 -12.08 -16.80 -12.94
CA ALA A 273 -11.56 -16.01 -14.05
C ALA A 273 -12.06 -14.54 -14.04
N ASN A 274 -13.13 -14.24 -13.30
CA ASN A 274 -13.65 -12.88 -13.20
C ASN A 274 -12.85 -12.08 -12.14
N GLN A 275 -12.14 -11.04 -12.61
CA GLN A 275 -11.25 -10.25 -11.74
C GLN A 275 -11.98 -9.54 -10.61
N ASP A 276 -13.17 -8.99 -10.85
CA ASP A 276 -13.91 -8.29 -9.79
C ASP A 276 -14.32 -9.27 -8.67
N VAL A 277 -14.88 -10.44 -9.01
CA VAL A 277 -15.26 -11.46 -8.02
C VAL A 277 -14.04 -11.95 -7.25
N LEU A 278 -12.94 -12.25 -7.96
CA LEU A 278 -11.69 -12.71 -7.36
C LEU A 278 -11.12 -11.65 -6.40
N ASN A 279 -11.07 -10.38 -6.80
CA ASN A 279 -10.51 -9.30 -6.00
C ASN A 279 -11.38 -8.97 -4.77
N TYR A 280 -12.73 -9.03 -4.87
CA TYR A 280 -13.59 -8.89 -3.69
C TYR A 280 -13.39 -10.01 -2.67
N LEU A 281 -13.27 -11.27 -3.12
CA LEU A 281 -12.97 -12.38 -2.21
C LEU A 281 -11.54 -12.31 -1.65
N THR A 282 -10.60 -11.76 -2.42
CA THR A 282 -9.25 -11.47 -1.95
C THR A 282 -9.27 -10.39 -0.88
N LEU A 283 -10.09 -9.34 -1.03
CA LEU A 283 -10.30 -8.32 -0.01
C LEU A 283 -10.91 -8.91 1.27
N VAL A 284 -11.82 -9.87 1.16
CA VAL A 284 -12.29 -10.66 2.32
C VAL A 284 -11.14 -11.40 2.99
N ALA A 285 -10.31 -12.10 2.21
CA ALA A 285 -9.18 -12.88 2.72
C ALA A 285 -8.10 -12.01 3.40
N TYR A 286 -8.00 -10.75 2.99
CA TYR A 286 -7.08 -9.79 3.58
C TYR A 286 -7.64 -9.17 4.87
N GLY A 287 -8.97 -9.10 5.01
CA GLY A 287 -9.62 -8.54 6.19
C GLY A 287 -9.31 -9.27 7.50
N PRO A 288 -9.85 -8.80 8.63
CA PRO A 288 -9.47 -9.27 9.97
C PRO A 288 -9.58 -10.78 10.21
N GLN A 289 -10.53 -11.44 9.54
CA GLN A 289 -10.77 -12.88 9.67
C GLN A 289 -9.91 -13.73 8.71
N GLY A 290 -9.12 -13.10 7.85
CA GLY A 290 -8.13 -13.75 7.02
C GLY A 290 -8.70 -14.69 5.94
N PRO A 291 -7.86 -15.56 5.36
CA PRO A 291 -8.25 -16.43 4.25
C PRO A 291 -9.31 -17.48 4.63
N ALA A 292 -9.46 -17.81 5.90
CA ALA A 292 -10.49 -18.74 6.39
C ALA A 292 -11.90 -18.21 6.11
N GLU A 293 -12.12 -16.91 6.32
CA GLU A 293 -13.41 -16.26 6.06
C GLU A 293 -13.73 -16.23 4.56
N ALA A 294 -12.75 -15.95 3.69
CA ALA A 294 -12.97 -16.01 2.26
C ALA A 294 -13.39 -17.42 1.80
N LYS A 295 -12.71 -18.47 2.28
CA LYS A 295 -13.08 -19.87 2.01
C LYS A 295 -14.47 -20.23 2.56
N SER A 296 -14.82 -19.72 3.75
CA SER A 296 -16.14 -19.89 4.35
C SER A 296 -17.23 -19.22 3.51
N LEU A 297 -16.99 -17.98 3.08
CA LEU A 297 -17.93 -17.19 2.30
C LEU A 297 -18.17 -17.79 0.92
N ILE A 298 -17.13 -18.26 0.23
CA ILE A 298 -17.25 -19.02 -1.02
C ILE A 298 -18.24 -20.17 -0.81
N ARG A 299 -18.06 -20.98 0.25
CA ARG A 299 -18.94 -22.10 0.62
C ARG A 299 -20.38 -21.67 0.87
N LYS A 300 -20.57 -20.71 1.78
CA LYS A 300 -21.87 -20.20 2.25
C LYS A 300 -22.71 -19.59 1.13
N LEU A 301 -22.11 -18.81 0.25
CA LEU A 301 -22.83 -18.10 -0.83
C LEU A 301 -23.28 -19.02 -1.98
N ARG A 302 -22.91 -20.32 -1.94
CA ARG A 302 -23.23 -21.31 -2.97
C ARG A 302 -22.90 -20.82 -4.38
N LEU A 303 -21.78 -20.10 -4.52
CA LEU A 303 -21.32 -19.60 -5.82
C LEU A 303 -21.03 -20.76 -6.77
N SER A 304 -21.54 -20.66 -7.99
CA SER A 304 -21.44 -21.67 -9.05
C SER A 304 -21.06 -21.02 -10.38
N ASN A 305 -20.74 -21.85 -11.39
CA ASN A 305 -20.52 -21.36 -12.74
C ASN A 305 -21.75 -20.65 -13.35
N THR A 306 -22.96 -20.95 -12.88
CA THR A 306 -24.21 -20.30 -13.36
C THR A 306 -24.51 -18.98 -12.66
N THR A 307 -23.86 -18.68 -11.53
CA THR A 307 -24.07 -17.41 -10.80
C THR A 307 -23.53 -16.25 -11.64
N PRO A 308 -24.31 -15.20 -11.95
CA PRO A 308 -23.80 -14.00 -12.60
C PRO A 308 -22.71 -13.31 -11.77
N PRO A 309 -21.61 -12.79 -12.37
CA PRO A 309 -20.55 -12.13 -11.61
C PRO A 309 -21.05 -10.94 -10.77
N GLY A 310 -21.96 -10.12 -11.30
CA GLY A 310 -22.56 -8.99 -10.56
C GLY A 310 -23.33 -9.43 -9.32
N ASP A 311 -24.05 -10.55 -9.40
CA ASP A 311 -24.76 -11.13 -8.25
C ASP A 311 -23.77 -11.68 -7.21
N ALA A 312 -22.69 -12.31 -7.66
CA ALA A 312 -21.64 -12.81 -6.77
C ALA A 312 -21.01 -11.64 -5.98
N VAL A 313 -20.62 -10.56 -6.66
CA VAL A 313 -20.10 -9.33 -6.03
C VAL A 313 -21.11 -8.75 -5.02
N SER A 314 -22.36 -8.58 -5.42
CA SER A 314 -23.42 -8.05 -4.55
C SER A 314 -23.61 -8.91 -3.30
N LYS A 315 -23.58 -10.24 -3.45
CA LYS A 315 -23.65 -11.18 -2.32
C LYS A 315 -22.44 -11.06 -1.39
N ILE A 316 -21.23 -10.91 -1.93
CA ILE A 316 -20.01 -10.74 -1.12
C ILE A 316 -20.11 -9.46 -0.28
N ILE A 317 -20.42 -8.32 -0.90
CA ILE A 317 -20.56 -7.02 -0.23
C ILE A 317 -21.65 -7.09 0.85
N LYS A 318 -22.79 -7.71 0.56
CA LYS A 318 -23.90 -7.84 1.52
C LYS A 318 -23.52 -8.69 2.74
N ASN A 319 -22.75 -9.76 2.54
CA ASN A 319 -22.50 -10.78 3.56
C ASN A 319 -21.18 -10.61 4.31
N ASN A 320 -20.31 -9.67 3.92
CA ASN A 320 -19.06 -9.40 4.63
C ASN A 320 -18.99 -7.93 5.09
N SER A 321 -18.88 -7.73 6.40
CA SER A 321 -18.87 -6.40 7.02
C SER A 321 -17.66 -5.56 6.62
N TYR A 322 -16.48 -6.18 6.52
CA TYR A 322 -15.25 -5.51 6.12
C TYR A 322 -15.34 -4.99 4.69
N VAL A 323 -15.76 -5.83 3.73
CA VAL A 323 -15.98 -5.39 2.34
C VAL A 323 -17.00 -4.25 2.28
N ARG A 324 -18.15 -4.37 2.97
CA ARG A 324 -19.12 -3.27 3.02
C ARG A 324 -18.51 -1.97 3.57
N GLN A 325 -17.68 -2.06 4.60
CA GLN A 325 -16.98 -0.92 5.16
C GLN A 325 -16.06 -0.28 4.11
N THR A 326 -15.32 -1.08 3.33
CA THR A 326 -14.46 -0.55 2.24
C THR A 326 -15.26 0.23 1.19
N GLU A 327 -16.47 -0.20 0.84
CA GLU A 327 -17.37 0.55 -0.07
C GLU A 327 -17.88 1.85 0.55
N VAL A 328 -18.26 1.84 1.84
CA VAL A 328 -18.65 3.06 2.56
C VAL A 328 -17.49 4.06 2.59
N LYS A 329 -16.28 3.59 2.91
CA LYS A 329 -15.08 4.40 2.95
C LYS A 329 -14.67 4.91 1.56
N MET A 330 -14.98 4.18 0.50
CA MET A 330 -14.82 4.67 -0.86
C MET A 330 -15.75 5.86 -1.14
N ASN A 331 -17.00 5.84 -0.68
CA ASN A 331 -17.89 7.00 -0.82
C ASN A 331 -17.37 8.21 -0.02
N GLU A 332 -16.90 8.00 1.22
CA GLU A 332 -16.31 9.10 2.01
C GLU A 332 -15.09 9.73 1.31
N LEU A 333 -14.27 8.93 0.61
CA LEU A 333 -13.18 9.46 -0.22
C LEU A 333 -13.75 10.34 -1.34
N LEU A 334 -14.76 9.83 -2.05
CA LEU A 334 -15.35 10.53 -3.19
C LEU A 334 -16.04 11.83 -2.76
N ASP A 335 -16.64 11.89 -1.57
CA ASP A 335 -17.22 13.10 -0.99
C ASP A 335 -16.15 14.19 -0.79
N GLN A 336 -14.91 13.81 -0.47
CA GLN A 336 -13.78 14.74 -0.38
C GLN A 336 -13.19 15.09 -1.77
N TYR A 337 -13.16 14.12 -2.68
CA TYR A 337 -12.58 14.30 -4.01
C TYR A 337 -13.48 15.15 -4.94
N LYS A 338 -14.80 14.96 -4.86
CA LYS A 338 -15.83 15.59 -5.69
C LYS A 338 -17.02 16.05 -4.83
N PRO A 339 -16.84 17.06 -3.96
CA PRO A 339 -17.88 17.48 -3.03
C PRO A 339 -19.13 17.99 -3.76
N GLY A 340 -20.30 17.53 -3.31
CA GLY A 340 -21.60 17.93 -3.87
C GLY A 340 -21.96 17.29 -5.22
N VAL A 341 -21.14 16.38 -5.74
CA VAL A 341 -21.41 15.67 -7.00
C VAL A 341 -21.88 14.24 -6.71
N PRO A 342 -23.03 13.79 -7.26
CA PRO A 342 -23.46 12.39 -7.12
C PRO A 342 -22.45 11.41 -7.74
N HIS A 343 -22.08 10.37 -6.97
CA HIS A 343 -21.08 9.39 -7.39
C HIS A 343 -21.64 8.37 -8.38
N THR A 344 -21.03 8.29 -9.56
CA THR A 344 -21.38 7.31 -10.59
C THR A 344 -20.95 5.89 -10.20
N PRO A 345 -21.46 4.84 -10.86
CA PRO A 345 -20.94 3.48 -10.67
C PRO A 345 -19.42 3.36 -10.92
N ALA A 346 -18.88 4.09 -11.89
CA ALA A 346 -17.44 4.12 -12.17
C ALA A 346 -16.64 4.77 -11.03
N ASP A 347 -17.17 5.84 -10.41
CA ASP A 347 -16.58 6.46 -9.22
C ASP A 347 -16.52 5.46 -8.06
N LYS A 348 -17.66 4.80 -7.75
CA LYS A 348 -17.75 3.80 -6.67
C LYS A 348 -16.87 2.58 -6.91
N LYS A 349 -16.63 2.23 -8.17
CA LYS A 349 -15.68 1.19 -8.55
C LYS A 349 -14.22 1.63 -8.34
N GLY A 350 -13.95 2.93 -8.33
CA GLY A 350 -12.61 3.52 -8.25
C GLY A 350 -11.97 3.78 -9.60
N ASP A 351 -12.70 3.63 -10.71
CA ASP A 351 -12.15 3.81 -12.07
C ASP A 351 -11.68 5.25 -12.30
N THR A 352 -12.38 6.23 -11.72
CA THR A 352 -12.03 7.66 -11.83
C THR A 352 -10.82 8.06 -10.99
N CYS A 353 -10.40 7.21 -10.05
CA CYS A 353 -9.19 7.38 -9.27
C CYS A 353 -7.95 6.77 -9.93
N LEU A 354 -8.07 6.26 -11.16
CA LEU A 354 -6.95 5.68 -11.90
C LEU A 354 -6.54 6.55 -13.10
N LYS A 355 -5.25 6.54 -13.43
CA LYS A 355 -4.67 7.20 -14.62
C LYS A 355 -3.83 6.23 -15.45
#